data_AF-A1B5D3-F1
#
_entry.id   AF-A1B5D3-F1
#
_cell.length_a   1.000
_cell.length_b   1.000
_cell.length_c   1.000
_cell.angle_alpha   90.00
_cell.angle_beta   90.00
_cell.angle_gamma   90.00
#
_symmetry.space_group_name_H-M   'P 1'
#
loop_
_entity.id
_entity.type
_entity.pdbx_description
1 polymer ?
#
loop_
_entity_poly.entity_id
_entity_poly.type
_entity_poly.pdbx_seq_one_letter_code
_entity_poly.pdbx_strand_id
1 'polypeptide(L)'
;MADSIIAARDRIEIVGATDRGLRARQNRLAALGVPMICPPRFLVMLIEDDGGQAVLWDGTSYEQAIIEAERCSANWAVPVMDRVV
;
A
#
# COMPACT_ATOMS: atom_id res chain seq x y z
N MET A 1 -11.57 29.77 11.14
CA MET A 1 -11.20 28.49 11.77
C MET A 1 -10.16 27.88 10.86
N ALA A 2 -8.91 27.85 11.30
CA ALA A 2 -7.85 27.21 10.53
C ALA A 2 -8.03 25.71 10.70
N ASP A 3 -8.43 25.02 9.63
CA ASP A 3 -8.26 23.58 9.55
C ASP A 3 -6.75 23.33 9.65
N SER A 4 -6.30 22.95 10.83
CA SER A 4 -4.96 22.43 11.05
C SER A 4 -4.81 21.17 10.22
N ILE A 5 -4.36 21.31 8.97
CA ILE A 5 -3.75 20.24 8.22
C ILE A 5 -2.53 19.86 9.05
N ILE A 6 -2.67 18.85 9.91
CA ILE A 6 -1.53 18.21 10.54
C ILE A 6 -0.74 17.65 9.35
N ALA A 7 0.33 18.34 8.96
CA ALA A 7 1.28 17.82 7.99
C ALA A 7 1.75 16.48 8.54
N ALA A 8 1.24 15.39 7.96
CA ALA A 8 1.56 14.06 8.41
C ALA A 8 3.00 13.82 7.98
N ARG A 9 3.91 13.59 8.93
CA ARG A 9 5.30 13.25 8.64
C ARG A 9 5.38 12.08 7.66
N ASP A 10 6.48 12.05 6.91
CA ASP A 10 6.84 10.94 6.05
C ASP A 10 6.67 9.61 6.79
N ARG A 11 6.09 8.64 6.10
CA ARG A 11 5.80 7.33 6.66
C ARG A 11 5.72 6.28 5.59
N ILE A 12 5.96 5.04 5.99
CA ILE A 12 5.74 3.87 5.15
C ILE A 12 4.38 3.28 5.50
N GLU A 13 3.53 3.06 4.50
CA GLU A 13 2.24 2.39 4.67
C GLU A 13 2.26 1.00 4.03
N ILE A 14 1.83 -0.02 4.76
CA ILE A 14 1.47 -1.32 4.17
C ILE A 14 0.00 -1.25 3.81
N VAL A 15 -0.29 -1.30 2.51
CA VAL A 15 -1.64 -1.23 1.97
C VAL A 15 -1.99 -2.59 1.38
N GLY A 16 -2.94 -3.27 2.00
CA GLY A 16 -3.64 -4.37 1.35
C GLY A 16 -4.51 -3.77 0.26
N ALA A 17 -4.43 -4.29 -0.97
CA ALA A 17 -5.40 -3.92 -1.99
C ALA A 17 -6.78 -4.41 -1.50
N THR A 18 -7.51 -3.52 -0.82
CA THR A 18 -8.82 -3.82 -0.26
C THR A 18 -9.69 -4.44 -1.33
N ASP A 19 -10.60 -5.32 -0.91
CA ASP A 19 -11.57 -6.02 -1.75
C ASP A 19 -12.16 -5.14 -2.86
N ARG A 20 -12.31 -3.82 -2.66
CA ARG A 20 -12.77 -2.86 -3.67
C ARG A 20 -11.78 -2.60 -4.82
N GLY A 21 -10.49 -2.39 -4.51
CA GLY A 21 -9.43 -2.21 -5.50
C GLY A 21 -9.12 -3.51 -6.25
N LEU A 22 -9.18 -4.64 -5.53
CA LEU A 22 -9.08 -5.97 -6.14
C LEU A 22 -10.30 -6.26 -7.04
N ARG A 23 -11.53 -5.96 -6.60
CA ARG A 23 -12.78 -6.13 -7.40
C ARG A 23 -12.79 -5.27 -8.65
N ALA A 24 -12.29 -4.03 -8.61
CA ALA A 24 -12.21 -3.18 -9.79
C ALA A 24 -11.27 -3.77 -10.87
N ARG A 25 -10.14 -4.35 -10.45
CA ARG A 25 -9.20 -5.05 -11.33
C ARG A 25 -9.76 -6.40 -11.82
N GLN A 26 -10.41 -7.14 -10.93
CA GLN A 26 -11.12 -8.38 -11.24
C GLN A 26 -12.21 -8.16 -12.30
N ASN A 27 -13.12 -7.19 -12.12
CA ASN A 27 -14.17 -6.89 -13.09
C ASN A 27 -13.61 -6.57 -14.49
N ARG A 28 -12.45 -5.90 -14.56
CA ARG A 28 -11.78 -5.59 -15.83
C ARG A 28 -11.19 -6.82 -16.52
N LEU A 29 -10.73 -7.81 -15.74
CA LEU A 29 -10.16 -9.07 -16.24
C LEU A 29 -11.22 -10.14 -16.51
N ALA A 30 -12.31 -10.15 -15.76
CA ALA A 30 -13.49 -10.97 -16.01
C ALA A 30 -14.13 -10.64 -17.37
N ALA A 31 -14.16 -9.35 -17.74
CA ALA A 31 -14.59 -8.90 -19.07
C ALA A 31 -13.72 -9.46 -20.22
N LEU A 32 -12.51 -9.95 -19.91
CA LEU A 32 -11.58 -10.58 -20.86
C LEU A 32 -11.65 -12.12 -20.83
N GLY A 33 -12.56 -12.71 -20.05
CA GLY A 33 -12.77 -14.17 -20.00
C GLY A 33 -11.66 -14.95 -19.27
N VAL A 34 -10.83 -14.29 -18.44
CA VAL A 34 -9.72 -14.94 -17.73
C VAL A 34 -10.21 -15.52 -16.38
N PRO A 35 -9.93 -16.80 -16.05
CA PRO A 35 -10.29 -17.39 -14.75
C PRO A 35 -9.64 -16.62 -13.60
N MET A 36 -10.45 -16.11 -12.66
CA MET A 36 -9.99 -15.19 -11.62
C MET A 36 -9.70 -15.89 -10.30
N ILE A 37 -8.46 -16.32 -10.12
CA ILE A 37 -7.84 -16.38 -8.80
C ILE A 37 -6.83 -15.22 -8.79
N CYS A 38 -7.29 -14.01 -8.47
CA CYS A 38 -6.35 -12.92 -8.20
C CYS A 38 -5.84 -13.10 -6.78
N PRO A 39 -4.56 -13.44 -6.57
CA PRO A 39 -4.00 -13.52 -5.23
C PRO A 39 -4.07 -12.13 -4.56
N PRO A 40 -4.17 -12.08 -3.21
CA PRO A 40 -4.10 -10.83 -2.49
C PRO A 40 -2.81 -10.09 -2.87
N ARG A 41 -2.89 -8.78 -3.07
CA ARG A 41 -1.72 -7.94 -3.34
C ARG A 41 -1.53 -6.96 -2.20
N PHE A 42 -0.27 -6.82 -1.79
CA PHE A 42 0.17 -5.92 -0.74
C PHE A 42 1.17 -4.95 -1.36
N LEU A 43 1.01 -3.67 -1.04
CA LEU A 43 1.89 -2.60 -1.45
C LEU A 43 2.56 -2.03 -0.20
N VAL A 44 3.86 -1.77 -0.30
CA VAL A 44 4.59 -0.93 0.65
C VAL A 44 4.77 0.42 -0.01
N MET A 45 4.18 1.46 0.56
CA MET A 45 4.18 2.81 -0.01
C MET A 45 4.92 3.78 0.90
N LEU A 46 5.79 4.61 0.34
CA LEU A 46 6.26 5.83 0.99
C LEU A 46 5.21 6.92 0.77
N ILE A 47 4.78 7.56 1.84
CA ILE A 47 3.92 8.74 1.80
C ILE A 47 4.74 9.90 2.35
N GLU A 48 5.01 10.88 1.49
CA GLU A 48 5.74 12.11 1.82
C GLU A 48 4.79 13.17 2.40
N ASP A 49 5.33 14.08 3.19
CA ASP A 49 4.57 15.15 3.86
C ASP A 49 3.92 16.15 2.91
N ASP A 50 4.49 16.33 1.72
CA ASP A 50 3.96 17.13 0.62
C ASP A 50 2.83 16.45 -0.16
N GLY A 51 2.48 15.21 0.22
CA GLY A 51 1.46 14.38 -0.42
C GLY A 51 2.01 13.49 -1.54
N GLY A 52 3.32 13.50 -1.77
CA GLY A 52 4.02 12.55 -2.64
C GLY A 52 3.78 11.11 -2.21
N GLN A 53 3.65 10.22 -3.20
CA GLN A 53 3.46 8.78 -2.95
C GLN A 53 4.35 7.97 -3.89
N ALA A 54 5.11 7.04 -3.34
CA ALA A 54 5.94 6.13 -4.10
C ALA A 54 5.70 4.67 -3.67
N VAL A 55 5.56 3.76 -4.63
CA VAL A 55 5.49 2.33 -4.34
C VAL A 55 6.93 1.82 -4.18
N LEU A 56 7.27 1.41 -2.95
CA LEU A 56 8.57 0.83 -2.64
C LEU A 56 8.60 -0.67 -2.94
N TRP A 57 7.47 -1.35 -2.77
CA TRP A 57 7.35 -2.79 -3.02
C TRP A 57 5.92 -3.21 -3.36
N ASP A 58 5.77 -4.26 -4.19
CA ASP A 58 4.51 -4.88 -4.58
C ASP A 58 4.68 -6.40 -4.65
N GLY A 59 3.83 -7.14 -3.93
CA GLY A 59 3.83 -8.59 -3.97
C GLY A 59 2.57 -9.20 -3.38
N THR A 60 2.57 -10.53 -3.25
CA THR A 60 1.38 -11.31 -2.86
C THR A 60 1.47 -11.90 -1.45
N SER A 61 2.52 -11.56 -0.69
CA SER A 61 2.73 -12.04 0.68
C SER A 61 2.76 -10.87 1.64
N TYR A 62 1.88 -10.90 2.64
CA TYR A 62 1.83 -9.90 3.69
C TYR A 62 3.06 -9.99 4.61
N GLU A 63 3.55 -11.21 4.91
CA GLU A 63 4.78 -11.40 5.68
C GLU A 63 5.98 -10.72 4.99
N GLN A 64 6.08 -10.85 3.66
CA GLN A 64 7.13 -10.15 2.91
C GLN A 64 6.90 -8.63 2.89
N ALA A 65 5.64 -8.17 2.83
CA ALA A 65 5.34 -6.74 2.91
C ALA A 65 5.83 -6.13 4.23
N ILE A 66 5.69 -6.84 5.36
CA ILE A 66 6.22 -6.42 6.67
C ILE A 66 7.75 -6.34 6.62
N ILE A 67 8.42 -7.40 6.13
CA ILE A 67 9.89 -7.43 6.05
C ILE A 67 10.42 -6.26 5.21
N GLU A 68 9.79 -5.99 4.06
CA GLU A 68 10.20 -4.91 3.18
C GLU A 68 9.87 -3.53 3.77
N ALA A 69 8.73 -3.36 4.45
CA ALA A 69 8.41 -2.12 5.14
C ALA A 69 9.42 -1.81 6.26
N GLU A 70 9.82 -2.80 7.06
CA GLU A 70 10.84 -2.64 8.10
C GLU A 70 12.22 -2.32 7.53
N ARG A 71 12.62 -3.00 6.44
CA ARG A 71 13.86 -2.67 5.70
C ARG A 71 13.85 -1.22 5.20
N CYS A 72 12.72 -0.79 4.64
CA CYS A 72 12.56 0.57 4.17
C CYS A 72 12.61 1.56 5.34
N SER A 73 11.90 1.27 6.44
CA SER A 73 11.92 2.10 7.65
C SER A 73 13.33 2.32 8.19
N ALA A 74 14.16 1.28 8.21
CA ALA A 74 15.57 1.40 8.60
C ALA A 74 16.39 2.30 7.66
N ASN A 75 16.10 2.29 6.36
CA ASN A 75 16.82 3.10 5.37
C ASN A 75 16.40 4.58 5.38
N TRP A 76 15.10 4.85 5.51
CA TRP A 76 14.53 6.18 5.44
C TRP A 76 14.30 6.83 6.81
N ALA A 77 14.41 6.08 7.91
CA ALA A 77 14.17 6.51 9.28
C ALA A 77 12.74 7.07 9.52
N VAL A 78 11.75 6.49 8.85
CA VAL A 78 10.33 6.89 8.92
C VAL A 78 9.48 5.77 9.52
N PRO A 79 8.41 6.10 10.27
CA PRO A 79 7.56 5.08 10.88
C PRO A 79 6.81 4.22 9.85
N VAL A 80 6.57 2.95 10.20
CA VAL A 80 5.69 2.04 9.46
C VAL A 80 4.28 2.09 10.04
N MET A 81 3.29 2.22 9.15
CA MET A 81 1.87 2.11 9.47
C MET A 81 1.27 0.94 8.70
N ASP A 82 0.73 -0.02 9.42
CA ASP A 82 -0.06 -1.09 8.81
C ASP A 82 -1.52 -0.65 8.68
N ARG A 83 -2.04 -0.66 7.45
CA ARG A 83 -3.42 -0.29 7.11
C ARG A 83 -4.18 -1.44 6.44
N VAL A 84 -3.69 -2.67 6.58
CA VAL A 84 -4.46 -3.86 6.20
C VAL A 84 -5.61 -4.01 7.21
N VAL A 85 -6.86 -4.03 6.70
CA VAL A 85 -8.11 -4.18 7.49
C VAL A 85 -8.85 -5.43 7.05
#